data_AF-A0A8B2HW69-F1
#
_entry.id   AF-A0A8B2HW69-F1
#
_cell.length_a   1.000
_cell.length_b   1.000
_cell.length_c   1.000
_cell.angle_alpha   90.00
_cell.angle_beta   90.00
_cell.angle_gamma   90.00
#
_symmetry.space_group_name_H-M   'P 1'
#
loop_
_entity.id
_entity.type
_entity.pdbx_description
1 polymer ?
#
loop_
_entity_poly.entity_id
_entity_poly.type
_entity_poly.pdbx_seq_one_letter_code
_entity_poly.pdbx_strand_id
1 'polypeptide(L)'
;MAISKENKDFIDSLVDYYINESESYRQIAENFVPEIESVADTAFGIITGCVYSGFLQAYQNQQQTPSLEDMREFNQIIKQRAPLIKKSILEPNQQTESKKEPEKED
;
A
#
# COMPACT_ATOMS: atom_id res chain seq x y z
N MET A 1 -17.97 13.73 6.44
CA MET A 1 -16.62 13.12 6.39
C MET A 1 -16.20 13.00 7.83
N ALA A 2 -15.93 11.78 8.28
CA ALA A 2 -15.57 11.46 9.66
C ALA A 2 -14.05 11.56 9.85
N ILE A 3 -13.28 11.04 8.90
CA ILE A 3 -11.81 11.16 8.89
C ILE A 3 -11.44 12.61 8.60
N SER A 4 -10.51 13.16 9.38
CA SER A 4 -9.94 14.49 9.15
C SER A 4 -9.30 14.60 7.77
N LYS A 5 -9.27 15.81 7.19
CA LYS A 5 -8.63 16.03 5.89
C LYS A 5 -7.16 15.58 5.88
N GLU A 6 -6.43 15.91 6.93
CA GLU A 6 -5.02 15.51 7.10
C GLU A 6 -4.85 13.99 7.06
N ASN A 7 -5.67 13.25 7.81
CA ASN A 7 -5.57 11.78 7.83
C ASN A 7 -5.98 11.17 6.48
N LYS A 8 -6.89 11.80 5.74
CA LYS A 8 -7.25 11.36 4.38
C LYS A 8 -6.12 11.58 3.38
N ASP A 9 -5.55 12.79 3.34
CA ASP A 9 -4.43 13.13 2.46
C ASP A 9 -3.24 12.19 2.74
N PHE A 10 -3.04 11.82 4.02
CA PHE A 10 -2.07 10.81 4.43
C PHE A 10 -2.42 9.39 3.92
N ILE A 11 -3.65 8.91 4.08
CA ILE A 11 -4.08 7.60 3.55
C ILE A 11 -3.89 7.56 2.03
N ASP A 12 -4.29 8.60 1.30
CA ASP A 12 -4.15 8.65 -0.16
C ASP A 12 -2.68 8.56 -0.58
N SER A 13 -1.81 9.29 0.12
CA SER A 13 -0.35 9.24 -0.08
C SER A 13 0.23 7.86 0.23
N LEU A 14 -0.23 7.19 1.30
CA LEU A 14 0.17 5.82 1.61
C LEU A 14 -0.23 4.86 0.50
N VAL A 15 -1.46 4.95 0.00
CA VAL A 15 -1.94 4.11 -1.09
C VAL A 15 -1.09 4.30 -2.35
N ASP A 16 -0.79 5.56 -2.73
CA ASP A 16 0.07 5.85 -3.87
C ASP A 16 1.49 5.29 -3.69
N TYR A 17 2.06 5.44 -2.48
CA TYR A 17 3.35 4.86 -2.14
C TYR A 17 3.37 3.34 -2.35
N TYR A 18 2.40 2.61 -1.78
CA TYR A 18 2.37 1.15 -1.91
C TYR A 18 2.03 0.66 -3.33
N ILE A 19 1.31 1.45 -4.12
CA ILE A 19 1.11 1.19 -5.54
C ILE A 19 2.45 1.23 -6.29
N ASN A 20 3.28 2.26 -6.03
CA ASN A 20 4.58 2.40 -6.67
C ASN A 20 5.56 1.29 -6.25
N GLU A 21 5.46 0.84 -5.00
CA GLU A 21 6.31 -0.23 -4.44
C GLU A 21 5.70 -1.65 -4.60
N SER A 22 4.65 -1.80 -5.41
CA SER A 22 3.87 -3.05 -5.49
C SER A 22 4.65 -4.28 -5.96
N GLU A 23 5.73 -4.09 -6.72
CA GLU A 23 6.65 -5.18 -7.11
C GLU A 23 7.32 -5.83 -5.90
N SER A 24 7.82 -5.03 -4.95
CA SER A 24 8.43 -5.50 -3.71
C SER A 24 7.46 -6.37 -2.90
N TYR A 25 6.18 -5.98 -2.83
CA TYR A 25 5.16 -6.76 -2.12
C TYR A 25 4.78 -8.04 -2.85
N ARG A 26 4.84 -8.04 -4.18
CA ARG A 26 4.66 -9.26 -4.98
C ARG A 26 5.80 -10.25 -4.72
N GLN A 27 7.05 -9.79 -4.71
CA GLN A 27 8.21 -10.63 -4.38
C GLN A 27 8.11 -11.21 -2.97
N ILE A 28 7.64 -10.43 -1.99
CA ILE A 28 7.35 -10.93 -0.65
C ILE A 28 6.30 -12.05 -0.70
N ALA A 29 5.19 -11.85 -1.41
CA ALA A 29 4.13 -12.84 -1.55
C ALA A 29 4.61 -14.15 -2.21
N GLU A 30 5.52 -14.07 -3.20
CA GLU A 30 6.11 -15.24 -3.87
C GLU A 30 6.83 -16.21 -2.91
N ASN A 31 7.41 -15.70 -1.82
CA ASN A 31 8.09 -16.52 -0.81
C ASN A 31 7.15 -17.40 0.03
N PHE A 32 5.84 -17.17 -0.03
CA PHE A 32 4.83 -17.96 0.67
C PHE A 32 4.19 -19.04 -0.21
N VAL A 33 4.76 -19.33 -1.37
CA VAL A 33 4.37 -20.50 -2.17
C VAL A 33 5.09 -21.73 -1.60
N PRO A 34 4.39 -22.84 -1.30
CA PRO A 34 3.03 -23.20 -1.74
C PRO A 34 1.90 -22.92 -0.74
N GLU A 35 2.14 -22.22 0.38
CA GLU A 35 1.12 -21.94 1.40
C GLU A 35 -0.01 -21.04 0.90
N ILE A 36 0.21 -20.27 -0.16
CA ILE A 36 -0.77 -19.38 -0.78
C ILE A 36 -1.23 -19.89 -2.16
N GLU A 37 -2.50 -19.65 -2.50
CA GLU A 37 -3.07 -20.02 -3.80
C GLU A 37 -2.83 -18.95 -4.88
N SER A 38 -2.60 -17.69 -4.48
CA SER A 38 -2.49 -16.56 -5.40
C SER A 38 -1.54 -15.49 -4.85
N VAL A 39 -0.39 -15.35 -5.51
CA VAL A 39 0.59 -14.30 -5.21
C VAL A 39 -0.05 -12.91 -5.30
N ALA A 40 -0.88 -12.66 -6.31
CA ALA A 40 -1.51 -11.37 -6.51
C ALA A 40 -2.51 -11.02 -5.40
N ASP A 41 -3.32 -11.98 -4.94
CA ASP A 41 -4.25 -11.78 -3.83
C ASP A 41 -3.52 -11.58 -2.50
N THR A 42 -2.45 -12.34 -2.27
CA THR A 42 -1.61 -12.19 -1.08
C THR A 42 -0.92 -10.83 -1.07
N ALA A 43 -0.32 -10.40 -2.17
CA ALA A 43 0.31 -9.08 -2.28
C ALA A 43 -0.71 -7.94 -2.07
N PHE A 44 -1.91 -8.08 -2.62
CA PHE A 44 -3.01 -7.15 -2.39
C PHE A 44 -3.39 -7.09 -0.90
N GLY A 45 -3.48 -8.24 -0.24
CA GLY A 45 -3.72 -8.35 1.20
C GLY A 45 -2.63 -7.68 2.03
N ILE A 46 -1.35 -7.87 1.67
CA ILE A 46 -0.21 -7.23 2.34
C ILE A 46 -0.29 -5.72 2.20
N ILE A 47 -0.47 -5.19 0.99
CA ILE A 47 -0.56 -3.74 0.75
C ILE A 47 -1.72 -3.12 1.52
N THR A 48 -2.93 -3.71 1.42
CA THR A 48 -4.11 -3.21 2.13
C THR A 48 -3.93 -3.27 3.65
N GLY A 49 -3.29 -4.32 4.15
CA GLY A 49 -2.89 -4.46 5.56
C GLY A 49 -1.91 -3.37 6.00
N CYS A 50 -0.88 -3.08 5.20
CA CYS A 50 0.09 -2.02 5.49
C CYS A 50 -0.56 -0.63 5.52
N VAL A 51 -1.45 -0.32 4.56
CA VAL A 51 -2.21 0.94 4.57
C VAL A 51 -3.07 1.05 5.82
N TYR A 52 -3.74 -0.04 6.22
CA TYR A 52 -4.54 -0.07 7.44
C TYR A 52 -3.69 0.15 8.71
N SER A 53 -2.53 -0.51 8.81
CA SER A 53 -1.59 -0.27 9.91
C SER A 53 -1.11 1.18 9.95
N GLY A 54 -0.79 1.78 8.80
CA GLY A 54 -0.42 3.20 8.71
C GLY A 54 -1.54 4.13 9.16
N PHE A 55 -2.78 3.85 8.74
CA PHE A 55 -3.97 4.57 9.21
C PHE A 55 -4.12 4.52 10.73
N LEU A 56 -4.02 3.33 11.34
CA LEU A 56 -4.07 3.20 12.80
C LEU A 56 -2.94 3.96 13.49
N GLN A 57 -1.73 3.91 12.93
CA GLN A 57 -0.56 4.60 13.47
C GLN A 57 -0.74 6.12 13.44
N ALA A 58 -1.35 6.69 12.40
CA ALA A 58 -1.64 8.12 12.34
C ALA A 58 -2.56 8.58 13.48
N TYR A 59 -3.60 7.81 13.78
CA TYR A 59 -4.47 8.07 14.93
C TYR A 59 -3.71 7.93 16.26
N GLN A 60 -2.91 6.87 16.41
CA GLN A 60 -2.10 6.66 17.62
C GLN A 60 -1.12 7.82 17.86
N ASN A 61 -0.48 8.34 16.81
CA ASN A 61 0.43 9.49 16.91
C ASN A 61 -0.28 10.76 17.40
N GLN A 62 -1.59 10.88 17.13
CA GLN A 62 -2.46 11.96 17.60
C GLN A 62 -3.08 11.65 18.98
N GLN A 63 -2.69 10.55 19.63
CA GLN A 63 -3.28 10.02 20.87
C GLN A 63 -4.79 9.74 20.74
N GLN A 64 -5.21 9.33 19.55
CA GLN A 64 -6.60 9.03 19.20
C GLN A 64 -6.78 7.56 18.82
N THR A 65 -8.04 7.14 18.79
CA THR A 65 -8.47 5.87 18.21
C THR A 65 -9.55 6.14 17.16
N PRO A 66 -9.51 5.45 16.01
CA PRO A 66 -10.52 5.66 14.98
C PRO A 66 -11.89 5.16 15.47
N SER A 67 -12.92 5.95 15.17
CA SER A 67 -14.30 5.58 15.42
C SER A 67 -14.81 4.56 14.39
N LEU A 68 -16.00 3.99 14.64
CA LEU A 68 -16.64 3.11 13.65
C LEU A 68 -16.94 3.83 12.33
N GLU A 69 -17.20 5.14 12.36
CA GLU A 69 -17.45 5.93 11.16
C GLU A 69 -16.17 6.17 10.37
N ASP A 70 -15.05 6.46 11.05
CA ASP A 70 -13.73 6.57 10.44
C ASP A 70 -13.36 5.26 9.73
N MET A 71 -13.57 4.12 10.40
CA MET A 71 -13.33 2.80 9.82
C MET A 71 -14.16 2.55 8.56
N ARG A 72 -15.43 2.98 8.55
CA ARG A 72 -16.30 2.83 7.36
C ARG A 72 -15.80 3.69 6.21
N GLU A 73 -15.39 4.92 6.48
CA GLU A 73 -14.86 5.82 5.46
C GLU A 73 -13.51 5.32 4.91
N PHE A 74 -12.62 4.82 5.78
CA PHE A 74 -11.37 4.17 5.38
C PHE A 74 -11.64 3.01 4.42
N ASN A 75 -12.58 2.11 4.76
CA ASN A 75 -12.94 0.98 3.91
C ASN A 75 -13.49 1.43 2.54
N GLN A 76 -14.20 2.56 2.48
CA GLN A 76 -14.66 3.12 1.21
C GLN A 76 -13.49 3.63 0.35
N ILE A 77 -12.52 4.31 0.95
CA ILE A 77 -11.30 4.78 0.27
C ILE A 77 -10.55 3.56 -0.31
N ILE A 78 -10.28 2.54 0.50
CA ILE A 78 -9.60 1.32 0.03
C ILE A 78 -10.39 0.64 -1.08
N LYS A 79 -11.72 0.52 -0.95
CA LYS A 79 -12.56 -0.09 -1.99
C LYS A 79 -12.49 0.68 -3.32
N GLN A 80 -12.43 2.00 -3.29
CA GLN A 80 -12.30 2.83 -4.50
C GLN A 80 -10.92 2.67 -5.15
N ARG A 81 -9.87 2.48 -4.34
CA ARG A 81 -8.48 2.36 -4.80
C ARG A 81 -8.07 0.92 -5.13
N ALA A 82 -8.83 -0.07 -4.69
CA ALA A 82 -8.54 -1.49 -4.87
C ALA A 82 -8.24 -1.90 -6.33
N PRO A 83 -8.96 -1.41 -7.36
CA PRO A 83 -8.62 -1.74 -8.75
C PRO A 83 -7.22 -1.26 -9.15
N LEU A 84 -6.78 -0.09 -8.66
CA LEU A 84 -5.46 0.46 -8.96
C LEU A 84 -4.35 -0.33 -8.27
N ILE A 85 -4.56 -0.70 -7.00
CA ILE A 85 -3.64 -1.56 -6.24
C ILE A 85 -3.50 -2.92 -6.94
N LYS A 86 -4.62 -3.54 -7.32
CA LYS A 86 -4.61 -4.83 -8.01
C LYS A 86 -3.85 -4.73 -9.34
N LYS A 87 -4.11 -3.66 -10.10
CA LYS A 87 -3.47 -3.43 -11.39
C LYS A 87 -1.95 -3.31 -11.25
N SER A 88 -1.45 -2.54 -10.27
CA SER A 88 -0.02 -2.33 -10.11
C SER A 88 0.74 -3.62 -9.74
N ILE A 89 0.10 -4.54 -9.02
CA ILE A 89 0.66 -5.87 -8.70
C ILE A 89 0.76 -6.76 -9.95
N LEU A 90 -0.27 -6.74 -10.80
CA LEU A 90 -0.36 -7.57 -12.01
C LEU A 90 0.50 -7.03 -13.15
N GLU A 91 0.57 -5.70 -13.26
CA GLU A 91 1.28 -4.94 -14.28
C GLU A 91 2.25 -3.98 -13.58
N PRO A 92 3.34 -4.48 -12.97
CA PRO A 92 4.32 -3.59 -12.32
C PRO A 92 4.84 -2.60 -13.35
N ASN A 93 4.72 -1.30 -13.03
CA ASN A 93 5.22 -0.22 -13.87
C ASN A 93 6.73 -0.46 -14.09
N GLN A 94 7.17 -0.50 -15.35
CA GLN A 94 8.58 -0.69 -15.73
C GLN A 94 9.49 0.52 -15.38
N GLN A 95 9.19 1.30 -14.36
CA GLN A 95 9.92 2.51 -13.98
C GLN A 95 10.89 2.27 -12.81
N THR A 96 11.74 1.25 -12.91
CA THR A 96 12.88 1.11 -11.99
C THR A 96 14.11 0.47 -12.63
N GLU A 97 14.46 0.86 -13.85
CA GLU A 97 15.81 0.65 -14.40
C GLU A 97 16.39 1.98 -14.90
N SER A 98 16.90 2.82 -13.99
CA SER A 98 17.90 3.86 -14.31
C SER A 98 18.46 4.50 -13.02
N LYS A 99 19.20 3.73 -12.22
CA LYS A 99 20.32 4.28 -11.46
C LYS A 99 21.57 3.62 -12.00
N LYS A 100 22.14 4.24 -13.05
CA LYS A 100 23.51 3.96 -13.49
C LYS A 100 24.44 4.17 -12.29
N GLU A 101 25.16 3.11 -11.90
CA GLU A 101 26.36 3.25 -11.08
C GLU A 101 27.32 4.23 -11.78
N PRO A 102 27.99 5.14 -11.06
CA PRO A 102 29.13 5.81 -11.63
C PRO A 102 30.27 4.80 -11.69
N GLU A 103 30.68 4.41 -12.90
CA GLU A 103 31.99 3.82 -13.15
C GLU A 103 33.04 4.71 -12.49
N LYS A 104 33.76 4.17 -11.51
CA LYS A 104 34.96 4.79 -10.99
C LYS A 104 36.09 4.49 -11.97
N GLU A 105 36.45 5.48 -12.76
CA GLU A 105 37.76 5.58 -13.40
C GLU A 105 38.71 6.22 -12.39
N ASP A 106 39.70 5.46 -11.92
CA ASP A 106 41.07 5.88 -11.58
C ASP A 106 41.96 4.63 -11.37
#